data_AF-A0A0F3QLW6-F1
#
_entry.id   AF-A0A0F3QLW6-F1
#
_cell.length_a   1.000
_cell.length_b   1.000
_cell.length_c   1.000
_cell.angle_alpha   90.00
_cell.angle_beta   90.00
_cell.angle_gamma   90.00
#
_symmetry.space_group_name_H-M   'P 1'
#
loop_
_entity.id
_entity.type
_entity.pdbx_description
1 polymer ?
#
loop_
_entity_poly.entity_id
_entity_poly.type
_entity_poly.pdbx_seq_one_letter_code
_entity_poly.pdbx_strand_id
1 'polypeptide(L)' 'MVEQESSPILFLAAMSARNSKTSGLRLFYERLINNGKKKMVALTALMRKIIVIANAKLKSLLFNLKHS' A
#
# COMPACT_ATOMS: atom_id res chain seq x y z
N MET A 1 -13.26 -14.88 12.33
CA MET A 1 -12.64 -14.67 11.00
C MET A 1 -13.06 -13.29 10.51
N VAL A 2 -12.32 -12.20 10.67
CA VAL A 2 -10.88 -11.96 10.47
C VAL A 2 -10.46 -10.89 11.49
N GLU A 3 -9.57 -11.25 12.41
CA GLU A 3 -8.88 -10.28 13.28
C GLU A 3 -7.99 -9.40 12.39
N GLN A 4 -8.48 -8.21 12.02
CA GLN A 4 -7.65 -7.23 11.32
C GLN A 4 -6.74 -6.52 12.33
N GLU A 5 -5.69 -7.22 12.75
CA GLU A 5 -4.52 -6.70 13.47
C GLU A 5 -3.64 -5.84 12.53
N SER A 6 -4.24 -5.06 11.62
CA SER A 6 -3.50 -4.10 10.79
C SER A 6 -3.58 -2.76 11.49
N SER A 7 -2.43 -2.18 11.88
CA SER A 7 -2.37 -0.86 12.52
C SER A 7 -3.34 0.10 11.81
N PRO A 8 -4.30 0.73 12.52
CA PRO A 8 -5.42 1.46 11.90
C PRO A 8 -4.97 2.54 10.92
N ILE A 9 -3.76 3.06 11.13
CA ILE A 9 -3.06 4.02 10.26
C ILE A 9 -2.79 3.44 8.86
N LEU A 10 -2.39 2.17 8.76
CA LEU A 10 -2.11 1.50 7.50
C LEU A 10 -3.41 1.18 6.73
N PHE A 11 -4.47 0.82 7.45
CA PHE A 11 -5.79 0.65 6.87
C PHE A 11 -6.34 1.98 6.34
N LEU A 12 -6.20 3.06 7.10
CA LEU A 12 -6.57 4.40 6.65
C LEU A 12 -5.74 4.84 5.43
N ALA A 13 -4.43 4.59 5.42
CA ALA A 13 -3.56 4.88 4.29
C ALA A 13 -3.96 4.09 3.03
N ALA A 14 -4.29 2.81 3.17
CA ALA A 14 -4.80 1.97 2.07
C ALA A 14 -6.14 2.49 1.54
N MET A 15 -7.05 2.91 2.43
CA MET A 15 -8.33 3.51 2.03
C MET A 15 -8.14 4.85 1.31
N SER A 16 -7.27 5.73 1.80
CA SER A 16 -6.95 6.99 1.12
C SER A 16 -6.27 6.75 -0.23
N ALA A 17 -5.36 5.78 -0.31
CA ALA A 17 -4.69 5.41 -1.56
C ALA A 17 -5.65 4.87 -2.62
N ARG A 18 -6.70 4.14 -2.21
CA ARG A 18 -7.76 3.66 -3.10
C ARG A 18 -8.61 4.81 -3.67
N ASN A 19 -8.86 5.85 -2.85
CA ASN A 19 -9.74 6.97 -3.20
C ASN A 19 -8.99 8.11 -3.92
N SER A 20 -7.65 8.03 -3.95
CA SER A 20 -6.82 9.02 -4.62
C SER A 20 -7.02 8.94 -6.15
N LYS A 21 -7.53 10.03 -6.74
CA LYS A 21 -7.91 10.14 -8.16
C LYS A 21 -6.77 9.87 -9.17
N THR A 22 -5.51 10.00 -8.76
CA THR A 22 -4.34 10.02 -9.67
C THR A 22 -3.22 9.05 -9.28
N SER A 23 -3.45 8.12 -8.36
CA SER A 23 -2.40 7.22 -7.85
C SER A 23 -2.43 5.87 -8.56
N GLY A 24 -1.27 5.41 -9.07
CA GLY A 24 -1.11 4.05 -9.64
C GLY A 24 -1.49 2.91 -8.67
N LEU A 25 -1.69 3.23 -7.39
CA LEU A 25 -2.21 2.33 -6.36
C LEU A 25 -3.68 1.96 -6.58
N ARG A 26 -4.51 2.87 -7.10
CA ARG A 26 -5.92 2.59 -7.43
C ARG A 26 -6.02 1.57 -8.56
N LEU A 27 -5.29 1.80 -9.65
CA LEU A 27 -5.18 0.88 -10.78
C LEU A 27 -4.67 -0.50 -10.32
N PHE A 28 -3.71 -0.55 -9.40
CA PHE A 28 -3.24 -1.81 -8.82
C PHE A 28 -4.36 -2.54 -8.07
N TYR A 29 -5.12 -1.84 -7.22
CA TYR A 29 -6.26 -2.41 -6.51
C TYR A 29 -7.36 -2.90 -7.48
N GLU A 30 -7.76 -2.07 -8.45
CA GLU A 30 -8.78 -2.41 -9.45
C GLU A 30 -8.37 -3.61 -10.30
N ARG A 31 -7.09 -3.73 -10.70
CA ARG A 31 -6.58 -4.93 -11.39
C ARG A 31 -6.72 -6.19 -10.54
N LEU A 32 -6.47 -6.10 -9.24
CA LEU A 32 -6.65 -7.26 -8.34
C LEU A 32 -8.12 -7.67 -8.23
N ILE A 33 -9.03 -6.71 -8.13
CA ILE A 33 -10.48 -6.98 -8.08
C ILE A 33 -10.99 -7.54 -9.41
N ASN A 34 -10.57 -6.97 -10.53
CA ASN A 34 -10.96 -7.44 -11.87
C ASN A 34 -10.44 -8.86 -12.15
N ASN A 35 -9.33 -9.26 -11.53
CA ASN A 35 -8.83 -10.64 -11.55
C ASN A 35 -9.60 -11.59 -10.60
N GLY A 36 -10.75 -11.17 -10.04
CA GLY A 36 -11.60 -12.00 -9.19
C GLY A 36 -11.11 -12.19 -7.74
N LYS A 37 -10.10 -11.42 -7.29
CA LYS A 37 -9.61 -11.53 -5.90
C LYS A 37 -10.61 -10.89 -4.93
N LYS A 38 -10.76 -11.51 -3.75
CA LYS A 38 -11.57 -10.95 -2.65
C LYS A 38 -11.07 -9.56 -2.26
N LYS A 39 -11.99 -8.63 -1.98
CA LYS A 39 -11.69 -7.23 -1.59
C LYS A 39 -10.68 -7.13 -0.44
N MET A 40 -10.81 -7.99 0.55
CA MET A 40 -9.88 -8.06 1.69
C MET A 40 -8.45 -8.41 1.26
N VAL A 41 -8.29 -9.39 0.35
CA VAL A 41 -6.96 -9.79 -0.16
C VAL A 41 -6.34 -8.68 -0.99
N ALA A 42 -7.15 -7.95 -1.76
CA ALA A 42 -6.69 -6.81 -2.53
C ALA A 42 -6.22 -5.65 -1.63
N LEU A 43 -6.92 -5.40 -0.51
CA LEU A 43 -6.49 -4.42 0.50
C LEU A 43 -5.17 -4.84 1.17
N THR A 44 -5.03 -6.09 1.59
CA THR A 44 -3.77 -6.58 2.19
C THR A 44 -2.59 -6.47 1.21
N ALA A 45 -2.81 -6.78 -0.07
CA ALA A 45 -1.79 -6.60 -1.11
C ALA A 45 -1.44 -5.11 -1.32
N LEU A 46 -2.43 -4.22 -1.26
CA LEU A 46 -2.23 -2.77 -1.35
C LEU A 46 -1.40 -2.24 -0.18
N MET A 47 -1.73 -2.67 1.05
CA MET A 47 -0.95 -2.34 2.26
C MET A 47 0.51 -2.75 2.12
N ARG A 48 0.76 -3.98 1.62
CA ARG A 48 2.12 -4.48 1.40
C ARG A 48 2.86 -3.67 0.34
N LYS A 49 2.17 -3.23 -0.71
CA LYS A 49 2.74 -2.33 -1.74
C LYS A 49 3.14 -0.97 -1.14
N ILE A 50 2.32 -0.40 -0.25
CA ILE A 50 2.62 0.86 0.44
C ILE A 50 3.87 0.73 1.31
N ILE A 51 3.99 -0.33 2.10
CA ILE A 51 5.17 -0.58 2.96
C ILE A 51 6.44 -0.70 2.11
N VAL A 52 6.40 -1.43 1.00
CA VAL A 52 7.57 -1.59 0.11
C VAL A 52 8.01 -0.25 -0.48
N ILE A 53 7.07 0.60 -0.90
CA ILE A 53 7.38 1.94 -1.43
C ILE A 53 8.00 2.82 -0.33
N ALA A 54 7.43 2.80 0.87
CA ALA A 54 7.94 3.55 2.01
C ALA A 54 9.38 3.12 2.36
N ASN A 55 9.63 1.81 2.46
CA ASN A 55 10.96 1.27 2.75
C ASN A 55 11.98 1.60 1.66
N ALA A 56 11.58 1.57 0.38
CA ALA A 56 12.46 1.96 -0.72
C ALA A 56 12.84 3.44 -0.65
N LYS A 57 11.87 4.33 -0.35
CA LYS A 57 12.12 5.76 -0.16
C LYS A 57 13.03 6.02 1.04
N LEU A 58 12.76 5.38 2.18
CA LEU A 58 13.60 5.48 3.38
C LEU A 58 15.04 5.03 3.11
N LYS A 59 15.21 3.92 2.39
CA LYS A 59 16.54 3.44 2.00
C LYS A 59 17.27 4.46 1.11
N SER A 60 16.57 5.05 0.13
CA SER A 60 17.13 6.09 -0.74
C SER A 60 17.53 7.33 0.06
N LEU A 61 16.69 7.80 0.97
CA LEU A 61 16.99 8.93 1.85
C LEU A 61 18.20 8.64 2.74
N LEU A 62 18.24 7.47 3.38
CA LEU A 62 19.35 7.06 4.24
C LEU A 62 20.66 6.90 3.44
N PHE A 63 20.59 6.38 2.22
CA PHE A 63 21.75 6.31 1.33
C PHE A 63 22.31 7.70 1.01
N ASN A 64 21.45 8.67 0.69
CA ASN A 64 21.86 10.05 0.42
C ASN A 64 22.48 10.72 1.67
N LEU A 65 21.91 10.49 2.86
CA LEU A 65 22.44 11.06 4.11
C LEU A 65 23.80 10.48 4.52
N LYS A 66 24.10 9.22 4.18
CA LYS A 66 25.37 8.57 4.53
C LYS A 66 26.53 8.98 3.62
N HIS A 67 26.24 9.56 2.45
CA HIS A 67 27.23 10.02 1.47
C HIS A 67 27.29 11.55 1.36
N SER A 68 26.71 12.26 2.35
CA SER A 68 26.79 13.71 2.50
C SER A 68 27.67 14.06 3.70
#